data_AF-A0AAP4RAK1-F1
#
_entry.id   AF-A0AAP4RAK1-F1
#
_cell.length_a   1.000
_cell.length_b   1.000
_cell.length_c   1.000
_cell.angle_alpha   90.00
_cell.angle_beta   90.00
_cell.angle_gamma   90.00
#
_symmetry.space_group_name_H-M   'P 1'
#
loop_
_entity.id
_entity.type
_entity.pdbx_description
1 polymer ?
#
loop_
_entity_poly.entity_id
_entity_poly.type
_entity_poly.pdbx_seq_one_letter_code
_entity_poly.pdbx_strand_id
1 'polypeptide(L)'
;MKTRETEPIAFPDDAELAALRAWYAGLGARAAVARYLGDRKAPGASARGVLGRIRRALVAFATSRHRVDLAEAFGERSAASADTVARAIETLRSLPAPVPHIADEIDQWLPPRAVAALRAHGIRTLAELTVRIPRRRRWWIAIAGLGVASARRVEAFFAAHPALTERARALIVAAPAGDIVPWEQLRVPHEVDGSHGQFRAPRAACLLNASNDYEAVQSWLSLHESAATQRAYRKEAERLILWAIVERGRALSSLTTDDAIAYRAFLRRPTPRERWVGPSRPRHSVEWRPFTGALAPRSAAYALNVLSALFRWLIEQRYVLANPFAGVKVKNHAPRAGLDVSRGFSEGEWLLIRTLADGLEWSYGWSVPAAQRLRFLLDFGYATGLRASELVGATLADIRRDEHGDHWLHVLGKGGRRGKVTLPALARTALDQYLVQRSLPVTPARWSPATPLVASLDEDGARIESTRLWRVLRRFFVLVADAIQDERPATAEKLRRASPHWMRHTHASHALARGAELIMVRDNLRHASISTTSTYLHSDEVQRARQFDQAFAPRK
;
A
#
# COMPACT_ATOMS: atom_id res chain seq x y z
N MET A 1 19.57 -24.13 21.22
CA MET A 1 20.05 -25.20 20.31
C MET A 1 21.13 -24.59 19.42
N LYS A 2 22.41 -24.89 19.69
CA LYS A 2 23.56 -24.33 18.95
C LYS A 2 23.39 -24.64 17.46
N THR A 3 23.22 -23.60 16.64
CA THR A 3 23.36 -23.69 15.20
C THR A 3 24.76 -24.22 14.91
N ARG A 4 24.88 -25.44 14.39
CA ARG A 4 26.10 -25.91 13.74
C ARG A 4 26.33 -24.96 12.56
N GLU A 5 27.18 -23.95 12.77
CA GLU A 5 27.88 -23.30 11.68
C GLU A 5 28.51 -24.41 10.85
N THR A 6 28.21 -24.40 9.55
CA THR A 6 28.73 -25.40 8.62
C THR A 6 30.18 -24.99 8.40
N GLU A 7 31.12 -25.72 9.01
CA GLU A 7 32.55 -25.53 8.75
C GLU A 7 32.78 -25.51 7.23
N PRO A 8 33.67 -24.63 6.73
CA PRO A 8 34.02 -24.61 5.32
C PRO A 8 34.50 -26.00 4.90
N ILE A 9 33.99 -26.51 3.78
CA ILE A 9 34.36 -27.83 3.25
C ILE A 9 35.84 -27.76 2.86
N ALA A 10 36.71 -28.21 3.75
CA ALA A 10 38.16 -28.19 3.55
C ALA A 10 38.59 -29.28 2.58
N PHE A 11 39.53 -28.95 1.68
CA PHE A 11 40.20 -29.93 0.84
C PHE A 11 41.18 -30.75 1.71
N PRO A 12 41.24 -32.08 1.58
CA PRO A 12 42.18 -32.89 2.35
C PRO A 12 43.64 -32.48 2.09
N ASP A 13 44.50 -32.65 3.10
CA ASP A 13 45.91 -32.30 2.98
C ASP A 13 46.72 -33.35 2.18
N ASP A 14 47.98 -33.02 1.86
CA ASP A 14 48.81 -33.89 1.02
C ASP A 14 49.07 -35.28 1.63
N ALA A 15 49.13 -35.39 2.97
CA ALA A 15 49.31 -36.65 3.66
C ALA A 15 48.05 -37.52 3.59
N GLU A 16 46.87 -36.91 3.74
CA GLU A 16 45.57 -37.56 3.56
C GLU A 16 45.36 -38.04 2.12
N LEU A 17 45.74 -37.23 1.14
CA LEU A 17 45.67 -37.58 -0.28
C LEU A 17 46.67 -38.69 -0.65
N ALA A 18 47.89 -38.66 -0.10
CA ALA A 18 48.88 -39.73 -0.31
C ALA A 18 48.40 -41.08 0.26
N ALA A 19 47.80 -41.07 1.47
CA ALA A 19 47.19 -42.25 2.06
C ALA A 19 46.06 -42.82 1.20
N LEU A 20 45.21 -41.94 0.65
CA LEU A 20 44.10 -42.34 -0.21
C LEU A 20 44.59 -42.93 -1.55
N ARG A 21 45.55 -42.26 -2.21
CA ARG A 21 46.15 -42.73 -3.47
C ARG A 21 46.81 -44.11 -3.29
N ALA A 22 47.58 -44.31 -2.22
CA ALA A 22 48.21 -45.59 -1.93
C ALA A 22 47.19 -46.71 -1.70
N TRP A 23 46.05 -46.41 -1.06
CA TRP A 23 44.96 -47.37 -0.85
C TRP A 23 44.26 -47.78 -2.16
N TYR A 24 44.03 -46.83 -3.08
CA TYR A 24 43.50 -47.14 -4.41
C TYR A 24 44.52 -47.87 -5.30
N ALA A 25 45.82 -47.62 -5.13
CA ALA A 25 46.91 -48.32 -5.82
C ALA A 25 47.16 -49.77 -5.33
N GLY A 26 46.36 -50.27 -4.39
CA GLY A 26 46.40 -51.66 -3.94
C GLY A 26 46.95 -51.88 -2.53
N LEU A 27 47.51 -50.85 -1.88
CA LEU A 27 48.03 -50.98 -0.52
C LEU A 27 46.89 -51.24 0.49
N GLY A 28 47.12 -52.13 1.45
CA GLY A 28 46.13 -52.42 2.50
C GLY A 28 45.81 -51.18 3.34
N ALA A 29 44.53 -51.00 3.74
CA ALA A 29 44.08 -49.79 4.45
C ALA A 29 44.89 -49.47 5.71
N ARG A 30 45.32 -50.49 6.48
CA ARG A 30 46.19 -50.30 7.66
C ARG A 30 47.58 -49.81 7.27
N ALA A 31 48.17 -50.38 6.23
CA ALA A 31 49.50 -50.01 5.75
C ALA A 31 49.52 -48.59 5.15
N ALA A 32 48.48 -48.21 4.39
CA ALA A 32 48.35 -46.85 3.85
C ALA A 32 48.23 -45.79 4.95
N VAL A 33 47.39 -46.02 5.95
CA VAL A 33 47.22 -45.07 7.07
C VAL A 33 48.47 -45.04 7.96
N ALA A 34 49.10 -46.18 8.25
CA ALA A 34 50.33 -46.20 9.05
C ALA A 34 51.49 -45.46 8.36
N ARG A 35 51.64 -45.63 7.05
CA ARG A 35 52.74 -45.04 6.27
C ARG A 35 52.63 -43.53 6.12
N TYR A 36 51.42 -43.00 5.93
CA TYR A 36 51.22 -41.58 5.58
C TYR A 36 50.53 -40.76 6.68
N LEU A 37 49.85 -41.40 7.63
CA LEU A 37 49.05 -40.75 8.68
C LEU A 37 49.32 -41.31 10.09
N GLY A 38 50.45 -42.02 10.28
CA GLY A 38 50.76 -42.79 11.49
C GLY A 38 50.59 -42.01 12.79
N ASP A 39 51.17 -40.81 12.85
CA ASP A 39 51.17 -39.96 14.05
C ASP A 39 49.86 -39.17 14.25
N ARG A 40 48.96 -39.19 13.26
CA ARG A 40 47.71 -38.39 13.23
C ARG A 40 46.46 -39.23 13.47
N LYS A 41 46.61 -40.54 13.67
CA LYS A 41 45.50 -41.46 13.89
C LYS A 41 45.06 -41.41 15.36
N ALA A 42 43.85 -40.89 15.61
CA ALA A 42 43.26 -40.92 16.95
C ALA A 42 43.21 -42.37 17.52
N PRO A 43 43.48 -42.58 18.82
CA PRO A 43 43.41 -43.89 19.46
C PRO A 43 42.05 -44.54 19.22
N GLY A 44 42.02 -45.78 18.72
CA GLY A 44 40.77 -46.51 18.43
C GLY A 44 40.12 -46.25 17.07
N ALA A 45 40.62 -45.32 16.25
CA ALA A 45 40.06 -45.07 14.92
C ALA A 45 40.35 -46.24 13.94
N SER A 46 39.34 -46.69 13.18
CA SER A 46 39.54 -47.68 12.12
C SER A 46 40.27 -47.07 10.91
N ALA A 47 41.31 -47.74 10.39
CA ALA A 47 42.05 -47.27 9.21
C ALA A 47 41.14 -47.14 7.96
N ARG A 48 40.16 -48.03 7.80
CA ARG A 48 39.12 -47.88 6.76
C ARG A 48 38.20 -46.68 7.03
N GLY A 49 37.92 -46.40 8.30
CA GLY A 49 37.11 -45.24 8.71
C GLY A 49 37.80 -43.90 8.41
N VAL A 50 39.13 -43.84 8.57
CA VAL A 50 39.95 -42.67 8.21
C VAL A 50 39.90 -42.42 6.70
N LEU A 51 40.22 -43.43 5.89
CA LEU A 51 40.15 -43.32 4.42
C LEU A 51 38.73 -43.02 3.92
N GLY A 52 37.71 -43.59 4.56
CA GLY A 52 36.31 -43.30 4.29
C GLY A 52 35.90 -41.86 4.60
N ARG A 53 36.50 -41.21 5.62
CA ARG A 53 36.30 -39.78 5.87
C ARG A 53 36.94 -38.92 4.78
N ILE A 54 38.19 -39.21 4.40
CA ILE A 54 38.90 -38.48 3.34
C ILE A 54 38.13 -38.57 2.02
N ARG A 55 37.65 -39.78 1.67
CA ARG A 55 36.79 -40.00 0.50
C ARG A 55 35.51 -39.16 0.55
N ARG A 56 34.80 -39.14 1.69
CA ARG A 56 33.60 -38.31 1.84
C ARG A 56 33.90 -36.81 1.77
N ALA A 57 35.05 -36.37 2.26
CA ALA A 57 35.48 -34.98 2.15
C ALA A 57 35.72 -34.61 0.67
N LEU A 58 36.35 -35.47 -0.13
CA LEU A 58 36.53 -35.26 -1.57
C LEU A 58 35.21 -35.27 -2.34
N VAL A 59 34.28 -36.18 -2.01
CA VAL A 59 32.93 -36.17 -2.59
C VAL A 59 32.20 -34.88 -2.25
N ALA A 60 32.24 -34.44 -0.98
CA ALA A 60 31.62 -33.18 -0.57
C ALA A 60 32.26 -31.96 -1.26
N PHE A 61 33.58 -31.97 -1.45
CA PHE A 61 34.30 -30.93 -2.16
C PHE A 61 33.98 -30.92 -3.66
N ALA A 62 33.93 -32.08 -4.32
CA ALA A 62 33.53 -32.18 -5.72
C ALA A 62 32.10 -31.66 -5.96
N THR A 63 31.17 -32.03 -5.07
CA THR A 63 29.79 -31.53 -5.10
C THR A 63 29.71 -30.03 -4.86
N SER A 64 30.53 -29.46 -3.97
CA SER A 64 30.57 -28.00 -3.77
C SER A 64 31.13 -27.23 -4.97
N ARG A 65 31.82 -27.92 -5.88
CA ARG A 65 32.29 -27.38 -7.17
C ARG A 65 31.39 -27.74 -8.36
N HIS A 66 30.20 -28.29 -8.11
CA HIS A 66 29.24 -28.76 -9.13
C HIS A 66 29.83 -29.80 -10.11
N ARG A 67 30.77 -30.63 -9.65
CA ARG A 67 31.41 -31.70 -10.45
C ARG A 67 30.99 -33.08 -9.98
N VAL A 68 29.78 -33.48 -10.36
CA VAL A 68 29.21 -34.80 -10.02
C VAL A 68 30.04 -35.92 -10.65
N ASP A 69 30.56 -35.70 -11.85
CA ASP A 69 31.46 -36.60 -12.56
C ASP A 69 32.75 -36.92 -11.76
N LEU A 70 33.32 -35.91 -11.08
CA LEU A 70 34.49 -36.11 -10.22
C LEU A 70 34.11 -36.73 -8.88
N ALA A 71 32.90 -36.51 -8.38
CA ALA A 71 32.40 -37.15 -7.17
C ALA A 71 32.25 -38.67 -7.34
N GLU A 72 31.81 -39.12 -8.53
CA GLU A 72 31.67 -40.53 -8.88
C GLU A 72 33.01 -41.29 -8.88
N ALA A 73 34.12 -40.61 -9.21
CA ALA A 73 35.46 -41.18 -9.13
C ALA A 73 35.85 -41.63 -7.71
N PHE A 74 35.23 -41.06 -6.69
CA PHE A 74 35.43 -41.42 -5.27
C PHE A 74 34.34 -42.37 -4.74
N GLY A 75 33.65 -43.09 -5.63
CA GLY A 75 32.67 -44.12 -5.31
C GLY A 75 33.27 -45.39 -4.68
N GLU A 76 32.66 -46.55 -4.92
CA GLU A 76 33.15 -47.83 -4.39
C GLU A 76 34.53 -48.20 -4.94
N ARG A 77 35.41 -48.73 -4.08
CA ARG A 77 36.81 -49.07 -4.44
C ARG A 77 36.90 -50.03 -5.63
N SER A 78 35.93 -50.93 -5.77
CA SER A 78 35.86 -51.91 -6.87
C SER A 78 35.62 -51.28 -8.25
N ALA A 79 35.12 -50.04 -8.30
CA ALA A 79 34.69 -49.39 -9.54
C ALA A 79 35.70 -48.37 -10.10
N ALA A 80 36.68 -47.92 -9.32
CA ALA A 80 37.57 -46.81 -9.70
C ALA A 80 39.04 -47.23 -9.80
N SER A 81 39.66 -47.04 -10.97
CA SER A 81 41.11 -47.19 -11.16
C SER A 81 41.89 -46.14 -10.36
N ALA A 82 43.06 -46.51 -9.84
CA ALA A 82 43.96 -45.60 -9.11
C ALA A 82 44.31 -44.34 -9.94
N ASP A 83 44.44 -44.48 -11.26
CA ASP A 83 44.72 -43.37 -12.17
C ASP A 83 43.53 -42.41 -12.32
N THR A 84 42.31 -42.92 -12.24
CA THR A 84 41.09 -42.10 -12.28
C THR A 84 40.98 -41.27 -11.01
N VAL A 85 41.25 -41.88 -9.85
CA VAL A 85 41.25 -41.18 -8.55
C VAL A 85 42.36 -40.12 -8.50
N ALA A 86 43.57 -40.46 -8.96
CA ALA A 86 44.69 -39.51 -8.98
C ALA A 86 44.39 -38.28 -9.85
N ARG A 87 43.85 -38.48 -11.06
CA ARG A 87 43.43 -37.39 -11.96
C ARG A 87 42.28 -36.56 -11.38
N ALA A 88 41.30 -37.20 -10.74
CA ALA A 88 40.19 -36.50 -10.10
C ALA A 88 40.67 -35.60 -8.95
N ILE A 89 41.60 -36.09 -8.11
CA ILE A 89 42.21 -35.28 -7.03
C ILE A 89 42.94 -34.06 -7.61
N GLU A 90 43.73 -34.25 -8.65
CA GLU A 90 44.52 -33.15 -9.24
C GLU A 90 43.63 -32.10 -9.91
N THR A 91 42.57 -32.56 -10.58
CA THR A 91 41.55 -31.67 -11.15
C THR A 91 40.82 -30.88 -10.06
N LEU A 92 40.43 -31.54 -8.95
CA LEU A 92 39.77 -30.86 -7.82
C LEU A 92 40.68 -29.86 -7.10
N ARG A 93 41.99 -30.13 -7.01
CA ARG A 93 42.96 -29.25 -6.36
C ARG A 93 43.04 -27.87 -7.03
N SER A 94 42.93 -27.82 -8.35
CA SER A 94 43.09 -26.60 -9.15
C SER A 94 41.77 -25.93 -9.53
N LEU A 95 40.63 -26.59 -9.31
CA LEU A 95 39.31 -26.02 -9.62
C LEU A 95 39.07 -24.79 -8.74
N PRO A 96 38.58 -23.65 -9.29
CA PRO A 96 38.10 -22.51 -8.51
C PRO A 96 36.71 -22.79 -7.92
N ALA A 97 36.31 -22.02 -6.90
CA ALA A 97 34.94 -22.08 -6.40
C ALA A 97 33.99 -21.56 -7.49
N PRO A 98 32.88 -22.25 -7.79
CA PRO A 98 31.94 -21.78 -8.78
C PRO A 98 31.39 -20.43 -8.33
N VAL A 99 31.27 -19.50 -9.27
CA VAL A 99 30.68 -18.18 -9.03
C VAL A 99 29.24 -18.23 -9.55
N PRO A 100 28.23 -17.94 -8.72
CA PRO A 100 26.85 -18.06 -9.15
C PRO A 100 26.53 -17.03 -10.24
N HIS A 101 25.79 -17.48 -11.24
CA HIS A 101 25.27 -16.65 -12.31
C HIS A 101 23.74 -16.51 -12.18
N ILE A 102 23.22 -15.38 -12.67
CA ILE A 102 21.79 -15.04 -12.64
C ILE A 102 20.88 -16.08 -13.32
N ALA A 103 21.41 -16.77 -14.33
CA ALA A 103 20.69 -17.77 -15.13
C ALA A 103 20.75 -19.18 -14.51
N ASP A 104 21.53 -19.37 -13.45
CA ASP A 104 21.70 -20.68 -12.84
C ASP A 104 20.39 -21.17 -12.24
N GLU A 105 20.15 -22.47 -12.39
CA GLU A 105 19.03 -23.15 -11.73
C GLU A 105 19.23 -23.14 -10.22
N ILE A 106 18.14 -22.95 -9.48
CA ILE A 106 18.16 -22.84 -8.02
C ILE A 106 18.63 -24.12 -7.32
N ASP A 107 18.55 -25.28 -7.96
CA ASP A 107 18.94 -26.57 -7.39
C ASP A 107 20.45 -26.77 -7.30
N GLN A 108 21.21 -26.04 -8.10
CA GLN A 108 22.67 -26.01 -8.03
C GLN A 108 23.14 -25.36 -6.73
N TRP A 109 22.40 -24.37 -6.22
CA TRP A 109 22.86 -23.47 -5.16
C TRP A 109 22.09 -23.60 -3.85
N LEU A 110 20.85 -24.12 -3.88
CA LEU A 110 19.96 -24.14 -2.71
C LEU A 110 19.61 -25.56 -2.25
N PRO A 111 19.26 -25.74 -0.96
CA PRO A 111 18.90 -27.06 -0.44
C PRO A 111 17.67 -27.66 -1.15
N PRO A 112 17.61 -28.99 -1.38
CA PRO A 112 16.51 -29.63 -2.11
C PRO A 112 15.10 -29.32 -1.57
N ARG A 113 14.96 -29.19 -0.24
CA ARG A 113 13.69 -28.81 0.39
C ARG A 113 13.23 -27.41 0.03
N ALA A 114 14.15 -26.45 -0.09
CA ALA A 114 13.83 -25.10 -0.51
C ALA A 114 13.48 -25.07 -2.00
N VAL A 115 14.26 -25.78 -2.83
CA VAL A 115 14.06 -25.92 -4.27
C VAL A 115 12.67 -26.45 -4.60
N ALA A 116 12.21 -27.50 -3.91
CA ALA A 116 10.89 -28.09 -4.15
C ALA A 116 9.76 -27.07 -3.92
N ALA A 117 9.82 -26.31 -2.83
CA ALA A 117 8.83 -25.27 -2.53
C ALA A 117 8.90 -24.09 -3.53
N LEU A 118 10.10 -23.70 -3.95
CA LEU A 118 10.31 -22.61 -4.92
C LEU A 118 9.83 -23.01 -6.33
N ARG A 119 10.12 -24.24 -6.78
CA ARG A 119 9.64 -24.76 -8.08
C ARG A 119 8.12 -24.85 -8.14
N ALA A 120 7.46 -25.24 -7.04
CA ALA A 120 6.00 -25.25 -6.94
C ALA A 120 5.37 -23.84 -7.13
N HIS A 121 6.13 -22.78 -6.89
CA HIS A 121 5.73 -21.38 -7.12
C HIS A 121 6.29 -20.79 -8.42
N GLY A 122 6.74 -21.66 -9.34
CA GLY A 122 7.23 -21.24 -10.66
C GLY A 122 8.52 -20.42 -10.60
N ILE A 123 9.40 -20.71 -9.64
CA ILE A 123 10.73 -20.13 -9.53
C ILE A 123 11.75 -21.23 -9.78
N ARG A 124 12.55 -21.07 -10.84
CA ARG A 124 13.53 -22.04 -11.32
C ARG A 124 14.94 -21.49 -11.34
N THR A 125 15.12 -20.19 -11.53
CA THR A 125 16.44 -19.55 -11.62
C THR A 125 16.76 -18.62 -10.45
N LEU A 126 18.06 -18.39 -10.20
CA LEU A 126 18.50 -17.40 -9.22
C LEU A 126 17.99 -15.99 -9.54
N ALA A 127 17.86 -15.60 -10.81
CA ALA A 127 17.25 -14.33 -11.22
C ALA A 127 15.80 -14.22 -10.74
N GLU A 128 14.94 -15.18 -11.09
CA GLU A 128 13.52 -15.18 -10.69
C GLU A 128 13.35 -15.11 -9.16
N LEU A 129 14.19 -15.85 -8.45
CA LEU A 129 14.24 -15.83 -7.00
C LEU A 129 14.62 -14.43 -6.49
N THR A 130 15.67 -13.81 -7.03
CA THR A 130 16.15 -12.48 -6.61
C THR A 130 15.11 -11.38 -6.88
N VAL A 131 14.38 -11.46 -7.99
CA VAL A 131 13.37 -10.45 -8.36
C VAL A 131 12.14 -10.53 -7.46
N ARG A 132 11.62 -11.72 -7.18
CA ARG A 132 10.28 -11.88 -6.59
C ARG A 132 10.24 -11.78 -5.06
N ILE A 133 11.34 -12.05 -4.38
CA ILE A 133 11.27 -12.60 -3.02
C ILE A 133 12.07 -11.84 -1.93
N PRO A 134 13.38 -11.57 -2.05
CA PRO A 134 14.23 -11.21 -0.92
C PRO A 134 13.92 -9.85 -0.27
N ARG A 135 13.03 -9.06 -0.87
CA ARG A 135 12.72 -7.69 -0.43
C ARG A 135 11.56 -7.59 0.57
N ARG A 136 10.85 -8.68 0.86
CA ARG A 136 9.71 -8.65 1.80
C ARG A 136 10.14 -9.21 3.15
N ARG A 137 9.84 -8.48 4.23
CA ARG A 137 9.93 -9.02 5.60
C ARG A 137 9.02 -10.24 5.68
N ARG A 138 9.57 -11.41 5.99
CA ARG A 138 8.85 -12.71 6.01
C ARG A 138 8.29 -13.16 4.65
N TRP A 139 9.02 -12.94 3.56
CA TRP A 139 8.64 -13.35 2.20
C TRP A 139 8.20 -14.81 2.05
N TRP A 140 8.79 -15.70 2.86
CA TRP A 140 8.52 -17.14 2.83
C TRP A 140 7.09 -17.52 3.23
N ILE A 141 6.34 -16.63 3.90
CA ILE A 141 4.91 -16.86 4.21
C ILE A 141 4.08 -17.01 2.93
N ALA A 142 4.46 -16.35 1.85
CA ALA A 142 3.75 -16.44 0.57
C ALA A 142 4.03 -17.74 -0.20
N ILE A 143 5.00 -18.55 0.25
CA ILE A 143 5.44 -19.77 -0.44
C ILE A 143 5.10 -20.96 0.44
N ALA A 144 3.99 -21.62 0.11
CA ALA A 144 3.58 -22.85 0.78
C ALA A 144 4.73 -23.88 0.78
N GLY A 145 5.08 -24.40 1.94
CA GLY A 145 6.17 -25.37 2.12
C GLY A 145 7.55 -24.77 2.41
N LEU A 146 7.72 -23.44 2.37
CA LEU A 146 9.00 -22.80 2.68
C LEU A 146 9.05 -22.27 4.13
N GLY A 147 9.73 -23.00 5.01
CA GLY A 147 9.91 -22.61 6.42
C GLY A 147 10.95 -21.51 6.65
N VAL A 148 10.90 -20.88 7.82
CA VAL A 148 11.82 -19.79 8.25
C VAL A 148 13.29 -20.17 8.10
N ALA A 149 13.66 -21.41 8.42
CA ALA A 149 15.04 -21.89 8.34
C ALA A 149 15.56 -21.94 6.89
N SER A 150 14.74 -22.40 5.93
CA SER A 150 15.09 -22.41 4.51
C SER A 150 15.17 -20.98 3.96
N ALA A 151 14.26 -20.12 4.39
CA ALA A 151 14.27 -18.70 3.99
C ALA A 151 15.54 -17.99 4.45
N ARG A 152 15.97 -18.19 5.70
CA ARG A 152 17.23 -17.63 6.21
C ARG A 152 18.46 -18.13 5.45
N ARG A 153 18.45 -19.38 4.97
CA ARG A 153 19.56 -19.90 4.15
C ARG A 153 19.61 -19.24 2.77
N VAL A 154 18.45 -19.01 2.15
CA VAL A 154 18.36 -18.26 0.90
C VAL A 154 18.84 -16.81 1.11
N GLU A 155 18.43 -16.17 2.20
CA GLU A 155 18.90 -14.83 2.56
C GLU A 155 20.42 -14.79 2.77
N ALA A 156 20.97 -15.76 3.50
CA ALA A 156 22.42 -15.88 3.71
C ALA A 156 23.19 -16.09 2.39
N PHE A 157 22.65 -16.88 1.45
CA PHE A 157 23.23 -17.08 0.13
C PHE A 157 23.35 -15.75 -0.64
N PHE A 158 22.28 -14.94 -0.69
CA PHE A 158 22.33 -13.64 -1.38
C PHE A 158 23.18 -12.61 -0.64
N ALA A 159 23.23 -12.66 0.70
CA ALA A 159 24.12 -11.81 1.48
C ALA A 159 25.60 -12.10 1.20
N ALA A 160 25.95 -13.36 0.93
CA ALA A 160 27.30 -13.77 0.52
C ALA A 160 27.64 -13.40 -0.93
N HIS A 161 26.63 -13.11 -1.78
CA HIS A 161 26.81 -12.81 -3.20
C HIS A 161 26.14 -11.48 -3.61
N PRO A 162 26.60 -10.33 -3.08
CA PRO A 162 25.97 -9.04 -3.35
C PRO A 162 26.01 -8.66 -4.84
N ALA A 163 27.06 -9.03 -5.57
CA ALA A 163 27.18 -8.79 -7.00
C ALA A 163 26.08 -9.48 -7.84
N LEU A 164 25.59 -10.64 -7.40
CA LEU A 164 24.50 -11.35 -8.06
C LEU A 164 23.17 -10.61 -7.87
N THR A 165 22.96 -10.03 -6.69
CA THR A 165 21.80 -9.18 -6.40
C THR A 165 21.82 -7.92 -7.26
N GLU A 166 22.98 -7.26 -7.40
CA GLU A 166 23.11 -6.07 -8.26
C GLU A 166 22.94 -6.38 -9.75
N ARG A 167 23.46 -7.51 -10.25
CA ARG A 167 23.21 -7.95 -11.63
C ARG A 167 21.74 -8.27 -11.89
N ALA A 168 21.06 -8.95 -10.96
CA ALA A 168 19.62 -9.17 -11.06
C ALA A 168 18.83 -7.85 -11.01
N ARG A 169 19.29 -6.83 -10.26
CA ARG A 169 18.69 -5.48 -10.31
C ARG A 169 18.86 -4.83 -11.67
N ALA A 170 20.06 -4.90 -12.24
CA ALA A 170 20.32 -4.40 -13.58
C ALA A 170 19.39 -5.07 -14.61
N LEU A 171 19.12 -6.37 -14.45
CA LEU A 171 18.13 -7.08 -15.25
C LEU A 171 16.68 -6.64 -15.00
N ILE A 172 16.27 -6.27 -13.78
CA ILE A 172 14.92 -5.70 -13.56
C ILE A 172 14.79 -4.35 -14.28
N VAL A 173 15.87 -3.57 -14.33
CA VAL A 173 15.92 -2.30 -15.06
C VAL A 173 15.92 -2.53 -16.58
N ALA A 174 16.48 -3.65 -17.04
CA ALA A 174 16.60 -4.00 -18.46
C ALA A 174 15.52 -4.95 -18.99
N ALA A 175 14.73 -5.61 -18.13
CA ALA A 175 13.60 -6.41 -18.52
C ALA A 175 12.55 -5.48 -19.13
N PRO A 176 11.95 -5.83 -20.29
CA PRO A 176 11.00 -4.96 -20.94
C PRO A 176 9.90 -4.64 -19.93
N ALA A 177 9.67 -3.34 -19.76
CA ALA A 177 8.56 -2.85 -18.98
C ALA A 177 7.30 -3.58 -19.45
N GLY A 178 6.50 -4.12 -18.54
CA GLY A 178 5.19 -4.66 -18.95
C GLY A 178 4.42 -3.59 -19.74
N ASP A 179 3.48 -4.02 -20.60
CA ASP A 179 2.69 -3.15 -21.48
C ASP A 179 2.14 -1.87 -20.80
N ILE A 180 1.94 -1.92 -19.48
CA ILE A 180 1.44 -0.81 -18.67
C ILE A 180 2.47 -0.37 -17.64
N VAL A 181 2.92 0.88 -17.79
CA VAL A 181 3.80 1.57 -16.85
C VAL A 181 3.15 2.82 -16.28
N PRO A 182 3.58 3.29 -15.10
CA PRO A 182 3.13 4.57 -14.58
C PRO A 182 3.51 5.73 -15.51
N TRP A 183 2.76 6.81 -15.42
CA TRP A 183 2.92 8.04 -16.20
C TRP A 183 4.34 8.61 -16.25
N GLU A 184 5.12 8.47 -15.17
CA GLU A 184 6.50 8.99 -15.09
C GLU A 184 7.51 8.11 -15.84
N GLN A 185 7.14 6.88 -16.20
CA GLN A 185 7.98 5.91 -16.91
C GLN A 185 7.48 5.65 -18.34
N LEU A 186 6.32 6.20 -18.69
CA LEU A 186 5.69 6.02 -19.98
C LEU A 186 6.53 6.68 -21.07
N ARG A 187 7.09 5.86 -21.96
CA ARG A 187 7.68 6.30 -23.23
C ARG A 187 6.65 6.01 -24.32
N VAL A 188 6.06 7.06 -24.88
CA VAL A 188 5.00 6.92 -25.88
C VAL A 188 5.65 6.79 -27.28
N PRO A 189 5.33 5.74 -28.06
CA PRO A 189 5.78 5.65 -29.45
C PRO A 189 5.23 6.82 -30.28
N HIS A 190 6.00 7.28 -31.27
CA HIS A 190 5.66 8.45 -32.10
C HIS A 190 4.34 8.26 -32.88
N GLU A 191 3.95 7.02 -33.17
CA GLU A 191 2.70 6.70 -33.88
C GLU A 191 1.44 6.99 -33.05
N VAL A 192 1.58 7.03 -31.72
CA VAL A 192 0.48 7.15 -30.76
C VAL A 192 0.70 8.25 -29.71
N ASP A 193 1.71 9.10 -29.91
CA ASP A 193 2.02 10.24 -29.03
C ASP A 193 1.08 11.44 -29.25
N GLY A 194 0.34 11.45 -30.36
CA GLY A 194 -0.57 12.52 -30.73
C GLY A 194 0.07 13.67 -31.49
N SER A 195 1.35 13.57 -31.85
CA SER A 195 2.03 14.49 -32.77
C SER A 195 1.22 14.69 -34.07
N HIS A 196 0.66 13.59 -34.58
CA HIS A 196 -0.19 13.54 -35.77
C HIS A 196 -1.62 13.08 -35.46
N GLY A 197 -2.18 13.46 -34.31
CA GLY A 197 -3.53 13.05 -33.90
C GLY A 197 -4.61 13.44 -34.91
N GLN A 198 -5.57 12.54 -35.14
CA GLN A 198 -6.63 12.71 -36.16
C GLN A 198 -7.49 13.96 -35.92
N PHE A 199 -7.76 14.29 -34.66
CA PHE A 199 -8.55 15.47 -34.27
C PHE A 199 -7.68 16.56 -33.67
N ARG A 200 -6.36 16.53 -33.92
CA ARG A 200 -5.46 17.61 -33.52
C ARG A 200 -5.69 18.83 -34.42
N ALA A 201 -5.82 20.00 -33.80
CA ALA A 201 -5.97 21.24 -34.55
C ALA A 201 -4.62 21.67 -35.17
N PRO A 202 -4.61 22.49 -36.24
CA PRO A 202 -3.38 22.98 -36.85
C PRO A 202 -2.46 23.68 -35.83
N ARG A 203 -1.16 23.33 -35.84
CA ARG A 203 -0.18 23.83 -34.85
C ARG A 203 -0.09 25.35 -34.81
N ALA A 204 -0.27 26.04 -35.94
CA ALA A 204 -0.26 27.50 -36.02
C ALA A 204 -1.40 28.17 -35.23
N ALA A 205 -2.51 27.46 -34.98
CA ALA A 205 -3.65 27.96 -34.21
C ALA A 205 -3.63 27.52 -32.75
N CYS A 206 -2.76 26.58 -32.38
CA CYS A 206 -2.65 26.02 -31.03
C CYS A 206 -1.99 27.02 -30.09
N LEU A 207 -2.64 27.30 -28.95
CA LEU A 207 -2.10 28.22 -27.92
C LEU A 207 -1.04 27.55 -27.03
N LEU A 208 -0.89 26.23 -27.12
CA LEU A 208 0.11 25.48 -26.37
C LEU A 208 1.37 25.28 -27.19
N ASN A 209 2.54 25.39 -26.54
CA ASN A 209 3.82 24.94 -27.08
C ASN A 209 3.97 23.41 -27.09
N ALA A 210 2.94 22.68 -26.64
CA ALA A 210 2.93 21.22 -26.58
C ALA A 210 3.06 20.59 -27.97
N SER A 211 4.05 19.71 -28.11
CA SER A 211 4.36 19.00 -29.35
C SER A 211 3.58 17.69 -29.50
N ASN A 212 3.10 17.12 -28.40
CA ASN A 212 2.35 15.86 -28.32
C ASN A 212 1.26 15.90 -27.22
N ASP A 213 0.46 14.83 -27.12
CA ASP A 213 -0.67 14.76 -26.19
C ASP A 213 -0.23 14.77 -24.73
N TYR A 214 0.92 14.15 -24.45
CA TYR A 214 1.46 14.06 -23.10
C TYR A 214 1.79 15.45 -22.55
N GLU A 215 2.49 16.27 -23.31
CA GLU A 215 2.85 17.65 -22.96
C GLU A 215 1.60 18.55 -22.81
N ALA A 216 0.60 18.35 -23.67
CA ALA A 216 -0.65 19.10 -23.59
C ALA A 216 -1.42 18.79 -22.29
N VAL A 217 -1.49 17.51 -21.90
CA VAL A 217 -2.11 17.11 -20.64
C VAL A 217 -1.29 17.59 -19.44
N GLN A 218 0.04 17.56 -19.50
CA GLN A 218 0.87 18.13 -18.43
C GLN A 218 0.60 19.63 -18.23
N SER A 219 0.46 20.38 -19.32
CA SER A 219 0.12 21.81 -19.29
C SER A 219 -1.24 22.07 -18.62
N TRP A 220 -2.23 21.20 -18.85
CA TRP A 220 -3.52 21.28 -18.15
C TRP A 220 -3.38 21.00 -16.66
N LEU A 221 -2.59 19.98 -16.30
CA LEU A 221 -2.38 19.58 -14.91
C LEU A 221 -1.62 20.64 -14.09
N SER A 222 -0.77 21.46 -14.72
CA SER A 222 -0.08 22.55 -14.03
C SER A 222 -0.98 23.72 -13.62
N LEU A 223 -2.20 23.83 -14.18
CA LEU A 223 -3.15 24.88 -13.82
C LEU A 223 -3.73 24.73 -12.40
N HIS A 224 -3.49 23.60 -11.74
CA HIS A 224 -4.18 23.22 -10.50
C HIS A 224 -3.26 23.38 -9.30
N GLU A 225 -3.49 24.40 -8.48
CA GLU A 225 -2.66 24.71 -7.29
C GLU A 225 -2.69 23.61 -6.22
N SER A 226 -3.83 22.93 -6.06
CA SER A 226 -3.95 21.87 -5.05
C SER A 226 -3.28 20.58 -5.52
N ALA A 227 -2.20 20.19 -4.84
CA ALA A 227 -1.52 18.92 -5.08
C ALA A 227 -2.46 17.69 -5.00
N ALA A 228 -3.52 17.76 -4.18
CA ALA A 228 -4.51 16.69 -4.11
C ALA A 228 -5.37 16.60 -5.38
N THR A 229 -5.82 17.74 -5.91
CA THR A 229 -6.58 17.78 -7.17
C THR A 229 -5.71 17.38 -8.34
N GLN A 230 -4.47 17.88 -8.41
CA GLN A 230 -3.52 17.52 -9.45
C GLN A 230 -3.25 16.02 -9.50
N ARG A 231 -3.02 15.37 -8.35
CA ARG A 231 -2.86 13.90 -8.28
C ARG A 231 -4.11 13.15 -8.73
N ALA A 232 -5.29 13.63 -8.34
CA ALA A 232 -6.55 12.99 -8.72
C ALA A 232 -6.78 13.08 -10.24
N TYR A 233 -6.54 14.26 -10.84
CA TYR A 233 -6.75 14.49 -12.27
C TYR A 233 -5.69 13.78 -13.10
N ARG A 234 -4.41 13.83 -12.69
CA ARG A 234 -3.32 13.05 -13.32
C ARG A 234 -3.70 11.58 -13.41
N LYS A 235 -4.18 10.99 -12.31
CA LYS A 235 -4.55 9.59 -12.25
C LYS A 235 -5.65 9.23 -13.27
N GLU A 236 -6.66 10.07 -13.47
CA GLU A 236 -7.70 9.78 -14.47
C GLU A 236 -7.22 10.00 -15.90
N ALA A 237 -6.42 11.05 -16.16
CA ALA A 237 -5.81 11.28 -17.47
C ALA A 237 -4.82 10.16 -17.88
N GLU A 238 -4.02 9.69 -16.92
CA GLU A 238 -3.10 8.57 -17.05
C GLU A 238 -3.81 7.28 -17.45
N ARG A 239 -4.91 6.97 -16.77
CA ARG A 239 -5.71 5.79 -17.12
C ARG A 239 -6.26 5.86 -18.53
N LEU A 240 -6.63 7.04 -19.01
CA LEU A 240 -7.15 7.20 -20.37
C LEU A 240 -6.02 7.03 -21.39
N ILE A 241 -4.89 7.72 -21.20
CA ILE A 241 -3.76 7.66 -22.14
C ILE A 241 -3.23 6.24 -22.26
N LEU A 242 -3.00 5.56 -21.14
CA LEU A 242 -2.56 4.17 -21.15
C LEU A 242 -3.56 3.28 -21.89
N TRP A 243 -4.86 3.48 -21.66
CA TRP A 243 -5.89 2.65 -22.32
C TRP A 243 -5.96 2.92 -23.81
N ALA A 244 -5.89 4.19 -24.22
CA ALA A 244 -5.89 4.57 -25.63
C ALA A 244 -4.71 3.96 -26.38
N ILE A 245 -3.52 4.01 -25.79
CA ILE A 245 -2.30 3.45 -26.39
C ILE A 245 -2.37 1.91 -26.42
N VAL A 246 -2.62 1.28 -25.27
CA VAL A 246 -2.44 -0.18 -25.12
C VAL A 246 -3.62 -0.98 -25.68
N GLU A 247 -4.86 -0.50 -25.51
CA GLU A 247 -6.05 -1.25 -25.93
C GLU A 247 -6.61 -0.77 -27.28
N ARG A 248 -6.34 0.49 -27.69
CA ARG A 248 -6.84 1.04 -28.96
C ARG A 248 -5.74 1.31 -29.99
N GLY A 249 -4.47 1.36 -29.59
CA GLY A 249 -3.38 1.77 -30.48
C GLY A 249 -3.57 3.18 -31.01
N ARG A 250 -4.17 4.08 -30.22
CA ARG A 250 -4.52 5.45 -30.63
C ARG A 250 -3.96 6.48 -29.67
N ALA A 251 -3.57 7.62 -30.25
CA ALA A 251 -3.31 8.84 -29.50
C ALA A 251 -4.59 9.37 -28.82
N LEU A 252 -4.43 10.14 -27.74
CA LEU A 252 -5.55 10.79 -27.04
C LEU A 252 -6.27 11.78 -27.98
N SER A 253 -5.53 12.52 -28.81
CA SER A 253 -6.06 13.43 -29.83
C SER A 253 -6.68 12.73 -31.05
N SER A 254 -6.67 11.40 -31.09
CA SER A 254 -7.37 10.58 -32.11
C SER A 254 -8.61 9.86 -31.57
N LEU A 255 -8.99 10.10 -30.31
CA LEU A 255 -10.14 9.44 -29.70
C LEU A 255 -11.46 9.97 -30.25
N THR A 256 -12.36 9.04 -30.58
CA THR A 256 -13.72 9.30 -31.03
C THR A 256 -14.74 9.18 -29.89
N THR A 257 -16.00 9.55 -30.13
CA THR A 257 -17.09 9.30 -29.18
C THR A 257 -17.30 7.82 -28.91
N ASP A 258 -17.11 6.95 -29.91
CA ASP A 258 -17.18 5.50 -29.73
C ASP A 258 -16.08 4.99 -28.81
N ASP A 259 -14.86 5.54 -28.91
CA ASP A 259 -13.77 5.25 -27.99
C ASP A 259 -14.11 5.68 -26.56
N ALA A 260 -14.75 6.84 -26.38
CA ALA A 260 -15.20 7.29 -25.06
C ALA A 260 -16.32 6.40 -24.46
N ILE A 261 -17.22 5.87 -25.30
CA ILE A 261 -18.23 4.89 -24.90
C ILE A 261 -17.58 3.57 -24.48
N ALA A 262 -16.61 3.08 -25.25
CA ALA A 262 -15.83 1.89 -24.93
C ALA A 262 -15.04 2.09 -23.62
N TYR A 263 -14.41 3.24 -23.43
CA TYR A 263 -13.70 3.57 -22.19
C TYR A 263 -14.62 3.59 -20.98
N ARG A 264 -15.84 4.15 -21.10
CA ARG A 264 -16.86 4.09 -20.04
C ARG A 264 -17.19 2.66 -19.64
N ALA A 265 -17.31 1.74 -20.60
CA ALA A 265 -17.56 0.33 -20.33
C ALA A 265 -16.33 -0.32 -19.63
N PHE A 266 -15.13 -0.02 -20.14
CA PHE A 266 -13.87 -0.46 -19.58
C PHE A 266 -13.65 -0.02 -18.13
N LEU A 267 -14.00 1.21 -17.75
CA LEU A 267 -13.90 1.68 -16.35
C LEU A 267 -14.72 0.82 -15.36
N ARG A 268 -15.83 0.25 -15.83
CA ARG A 268 -16.69 -0.66 -15.04
C ARG A 268 -16.16 -2.09 -15.05
N ARG A 269 -15.43 -2.49 -16.09
CA ARG A 269 -14.84 -3.82 -16.24
C ARG A 269 -13.49 -3.71 -16.97
N PRO A 270 -12.39 -3.40 -16.26
CA PRO A 270 -11.08 -3.28 -16.91
C PRO A 270 -10.60 -4.66 -17.39
N THR A 271 -10.40 -4.82 -18.70
CA THR A 271 -10.06 -6.09 -19.36
C THR A 271 -8.89 -5.90 -20.34
N PRO A 272 -7.91 -6.83 -20.41
CA PRO A 272 -7.75 -8.03 -19.59
C PRO A 272 -7.45 -7.71 -18.12
N ARG A 273 -8.05 -8.47 -17.18
CA ARG A 273 -8.01 -8.13 -15.75
C ARG A 273 -6.57 -8.19 -15.20
N GLU A 274 -5.77 -9.17 -15.60
CA GLU A 274 -4.37 -9.30 -15.13
C GLU A 274 -3.48 -8.11 -15.55
N ARG A 275 -3.80 -7.48 -16.69
CA ARG A 275 -3.04 -6.34 -17.22
C ARG A 275 -3.41 -5.03 -16.51
N TRP A 276 -4.68 -4.85 -16.13
CA TRP A 276 -5.18 -3.55 -15.66
C TRP A 276 -5.46 -3.48 -14.17
N VAL A 277 -5.71 -4.62 -13.52
CA VAL A 277 -6.19 -4.70 -12.14
C VAL A 277 -5.18 -5.45 -11.27
N GLY A 278 -4.75 -4.82 -10.17
CA GLY A 278 -3.83 -5.43 -9.21
C GLY A 278 -3.95 -4.82 -7.81
N PRO A 279 -3.33 -5.42 -6.79
CA PRO A 279 -3.30 -4.83 -5.45
C PRO A 279 -2.60 -3.46 -5.49
N SER A 280 -2.87 -2.61 -4.48
CA SER A 280 -2.19 -1.31 -4.38
C SER A 280 -0.68 -1.52 -4.20
N ARG A 281 0.09 -1.05 -5.18
CA ARG A 281 1.56 -1.13 -5.20
C ARG A 281 2.17 0.26 -5.38
N PRO A 282 3.40 0.49 -4.89
CA PRO A 282 4.16 1.68 -5.23
C PRO A 282 4.34 1.83 -6.74
N ARG A 283 4.38 3.06 -7.24
CA ARG A 283 4.47 3.34 -8.70
C ARG A 283 5.76 2.80 -9.34
N HIS A 284 6.86 2.73 -8.60
CA HIS A 284 8.12 2.15 -9.10
C HIS A 284 8.13 0.61 -9.16
N SER A 285 7.03 -0.06 -8.80
CA SER A 285 6.93 -1.51 -8.83
C SER A 285 6.51 -2.00 -10.21
N VAL A 286 7.15 -3.07 -10.70
CA VAL A 286 6.75 -3.79 -11.93
C VAL A 286 5.36 -4.45 -11.81
N GLU A 287 4.89 -4.70 -10.58
CA GLU A 287 3.53 -5.18 -10.30
C GLU A 287 2.49 -4.06 -10.26
N TRP A 288 2.89 -2.79 -10.50
CA TRP A 288 1.95 -1.68 -10.45
C TRP A 288 0.88 -1.81 -11.53
N ARG A 289 -0.35 -1.49 -11.13
CA ARG A 289 -1.53 -1.50 -12.00
C ARG A 289 -2.36 -0.23 -11.75
N PRO A 290 -2.94 0.38 -12.80
CA PRO A 290 -3.69 1.62 -12.68
C PRO A 290 -5.05 1.46 -11.97
N PHE A 291 -5.57 0.24 -11.86
CA PHE A 291 -6.80 -0.08 -11.14
C PHE A 291 -6.56 -1.10 -10.02
N THR A 292 -7.25 -0.92 -8.90
CA THR A 292 -7.34 -1.94 -7.82
C THR A 292 -8.58 -2.82 -7.95
N GLY A 293 -9.47 -2.47 -8.86
CA GLY A 293 -10.72 -3.16 -9.14
C GLY A 293 -11.58 -2.36 -10.11
N ALA A 294 -12.76 -2.88 -10.44
CA ALA A 294 -13.78 -2.16 -11.18
C ALA A 294 -14.19 -0.88 -10.45
N LEU A 295 -14.42 0.22 -11.20
CA LEU A 295 -14.91 1.45 -10.59
C LEU A 295 -16.41 1.37 -10.33
N ALA A 296 -16.82 1.80 -9.13
CA ALA A 296 -18.21 2.06 -8.82
C ALA A 296 -18.80 3.13 -9.77
N PRO A 297 -20.13 3.14 -10.03
CA PRO A 297 -20.76 4.08 -10.97
C PRO A 297 -20.41 5.55 -10.71
N ARG A 298 -20.39 5.97 -9.43
CA ARG A 298 -20.02 7.34 -9.04
C ARG A 298 -18.56 7.67 -9.35
N SER A 299 -17.65 6.72 -9.16
CA SER A 299 -16.22 6.90 -9.45
C SER A 299 -15.97 6.94 -10.97
N ALA A 300 -16.68 6.13 -11.74
CA ALA A 300 -16.62 6.18 -13.21
C ALA A 300 -17.19 7.51 -13.74
N ALA A 301 -18.29 8.01 -13.19
CA ALA A 301 -18.85 9.31 -13.54
C ALA A 301 -17.88 10.46 -13.21
N TYR A 302 -17.21 10.40 -12.06
CA TYR A 302 -16.15 11.35 -11.72
C TYR A 302 -15.01 11.33 -12.73
N ALA A 303 -14.48 10.15 -13.08
CA ALA A 303 -13.41 10.02 -14.07
C ALA A 303 -13.81 10.64 -15.42
N LEU A 304 -14.99 10.34 -15.93
CA LEU A 304 -15.48 10.89 -17.20
C LEU A 304 -15.71 12.41 -17.14
N ASN A 305 -16.14 12.95 -16.00
CA ASN A 305 -16.26 14.40 -15.83
C ASN A 305 -14.89 15.10 -15.85
N VAL A 306 -13.87 14.51 -15.21
CA VAL A 306 -12.49 15.00 -15.25
C VAL A 306 -11.97 14.99 -16.68
N LEU A 307 -12.17 13.88 -17.41
CA LEU A 307 -11.74 13.76 -18.82
C LEU A 307 -12.50 14.72 -19.74
N SER A 308 -13.80 14.89 -19.53
CA SER A 308 -14.59 15.89 -20.27
C SER A 308 -14.08 17.32 -20.03
N ALA A 309 -13.68 17.64 -18.80
CA ALA A 309 -13.09 18.94 -18.46
C ALA A 309 -11.70 19.12 -19.10
N LEU A 310 -10.86 18.08 -19.10
CA LEU A 310 -9.58 18.08 -19.81
C LEU A 310 -9.78 18.40 -21.31
N PHE A 311 -10.65 17.66 -22.00
CA PHE A 311 -10.88 17.89 -23.42
C PHE A 311 -11.54 19.24 -23.71
N ARG A 312 -12.40 19.76 -22.83
CA ARG A 312 -12.94 21.12 -22.97
C ARG A 312 -11.82 22.16 -22.96
N TRP A 313 -10.90 22.05 -22.00
CA TRP A 313 -9.75 22.95 -21.95
C TRP A 313 -8.85 22.78 -23.17
N LEU A 314 -8.57 21.55 -23.62
CA LEU A 314 -7.78 21.32 -24.83
C LEU A 314 -8.41 21.92 -26.09
N ILE A 315 -9.74 21.99 -26.17
CA ILE A 315 -10.45 22.72 -27.25
C ILE A 315 -10.26 24.23 -27.11
N GLU A 316 -10.41 24.78 -25.89
CA GLU A 316 -10.21 26.20 -25.61
C GLU A 316 -8.79 26.64 -25.99
N GLN A 317 -7.79 25.78 -25.78
CA GLN A 317 -6.41 26.02 -26.21
C GLN A 317 -6.14 25.70 -27.68
N ARG A 318 -7.17 25.31 -28.44
CA ARG A 318 -7.10 24.90 -29.84
C ARG A 318 -6.05 23.80 -30.06
N TYR A 319 -5.96 22.86 -29.13
CA TYR A 319 -5.10 21.68 -29.25
C TYR A 319 -5.84 20.53 -29.94
N VAL A 320 -7.08 20.25 -29.54
CA VAL A 320 -7.99 19.29 -30.21
C VAL A 320 -9.24 19.99 -30.73
N LEU A 321 -9.85 19.41 -31.78
CA LEU A 321 -11.03 19.96 -32.44
C LEU A 321 -12.35 19.58 -31.76
N ALA A 322 -12.38 18.46 -31.02
CA ALA A 322 -13.61 17.91 -30.46
C ALA A 322 -13.38 17.23 -29.11
N ASN A 323 -14.46 17.11 -28.34
CA ASN A 323 -14.46 16.45 -27.03
C ASN A 323 -15.17 15.09 -27.17
N PRO A 324 -14.44 13.96 -27.20
CA PRO A 324 -15.04 12.64 -27.35
C PRO A 324 -15.93 12.26 -26.16
N PHE A 325 -15.73 12.90 -25.00
CA PHE A 325 -16.52 12.68 -23.79
C PHE A 325 -17.75 13.60 -23.69
N ALA A 326 -17.98 14.49 -24.66
CA ALA A 326 -19.19 15.30 -24.69
C ALA A 326 -20.44 14.38 -24.77
N GLY A 327 -21.38 14.55 -23.85
CA GLY A 327 -22.62 13.77 -23.82
C GLY A 327 -22.50 12.33 -23.27
N VAL A 328 -21.29 11.84 -22.95
CA VAL A 328 -21.09 10.50 -22.39
C VAL A 328 -21.55 10.47 -20.94
N LYS A 329 -22.81 10.05 -20.71
CA LYS A 329 -23.40 9.93 -19.37
C LYS A 329 -23.22 8.53 -18.79
N VAL A 330 -23.07 8.45 -17.47
CA VAL A 330 -23.15 7.20 -16.70
C VAL A 330 -24.55 7.11 -16.12
N LYS A 331 -25.39 6.19 -16.61
CA LYS A 331 -26.68 5.91 -15.95
C LYS A 331 -26.40 5.34 -14.56
N ASN A 332 -26.80 6.09 -13.53
CA ASN A 332 -26.83 5.60 -12.15
C ASN A 332 -28.17 4.85 -11.99
N HIS A 333 -28.15 3.52 -12.15
CA HIS A 333 -29.32 2.67 -11.90
C HIS A 333 -29.53 2.33 -10.42
N ALA A 334 -28.66 2.80 -9.53
CA ALA A 334 -29.00 2.78 -8.12
C ALA A 334 -30.10 3.84 -7.91
N PRO A 335 -31.23 3.51 -7.25
CA PRO A 335 -32.08 4.56 -6.70
C PRO A 335 -31.18 5.55 -5.95
N ARG A 336 -31.56 6.82 -5.88
CA ARG A 336 -30.99 7.76 -4.90
C ARG A 336 -31.28 7.19 -3.52
N ALA A 337 -30.52 6.19 -3.09
CA ALA A 337 -30.34 5.93 -1.70
C ALA A 337 -29.84 7.27 -1.17
N GLY A 338 -30.55 7.81 -0.18
CA GLY A 338 -29.95 8.74 0.76
C GLY A 338 -28.58 8.19 1.16
N LEU A 339 -27.67 9.04 1.62
CA LEU A 339 -26.36 8.62 2.12
C LEU A 339 -26.61 7.38 2.95
N ASP A 340 -26.01 6.27 2.51
CA ASP A 340 -26.17 4.98 3.13
C ASP A 340 -26.12 5.20 4.64
N VAL A 341 -27.26 4.98 5.32
CA VAL A 341 -27.42 5.21 6.77
C VAL A 341 -26.35 4.41 7.55
N SER A 342 -25.69 3.47 6.87
CA SER A 342 -24.47 2.81 7.31
C SER A 342 -23.30 3.75 7.64
N ARG A 343 -23.23 4.98 7.11
CA ARG A 343 -22.08 5.90 7.25
C ARG A 343 -22.24 6.96 8.35
N GLY A 344 -23.10 6.70 9.33
CA GLY A 344 -23.23 7.44 10.58
C GLY A 344 -23.57 6.47 11.71
N PHE A 345 -23.50 6.93 12.95
CA PHE A 345 -23.88 6.14 14.13
C PHE A 345 -25.31 6.48 14.55
N SER A 346 -26.05 5.51 15.10
CA SER A 346 -27.29 5.81 15.83
C SER A 346 -26.99 6.43 17.20
N GLU A 347 -28.00 6.98 17.87
CA GLU A 347 -27.84 7.53 19.23
C GLU A 347 -27.29 6.47 20.21
N GLY A 348 -27.79 5.23 20.13
CA GLY A 348 -27.31 4.13 20.97
C GLY A 348 -25.88 3.69 20.65
N GLU A 349 -25.51 3.64 19.37
CA GLU A 349 -24.13 3.36 18.94
C GLU A 349 -23.18 4.48 19.39
N TRP A 350 -23.59 5.74 19.26
CA TRP A 350 -22.80 6.89 19.65
C TRP A 350 -22.60 6.97 21.17
N LEU A 351 -23.64 6.65 21.96
CA LEU A 351 -23.54 6.54 23.40
C LEU A 351 -22.52 5.47 23.81
N LEU A 352 -22.62 4.28 23.23
CA LEU A 352 -21.67 3.17 23.46
C LEU A 352 -20.22 3.57 23.16
N ILE A 353 -19.99 4.24 22.02
CA ILE A 353 -18.66 4.76 21.65
C ILE A 353 -18.13 5.71 22.73
N ARG A 354 -18.95 6.64 23.23
CA ARG A 354 -18.52 7.59 24.27
C ARG A 354 -18.24 6.89 25.61
N THR A 355 -19.09 5.95 26.01
CA THR A 355 -18.88 5.17 27.23
C THR A 355 -17.55 4.41 27.21
N LEU A 356 -17.18 3.81 26.07
CA LEU A 356 -15.87 3.17 25.91
C LEU A 356 -14.72 4.18 25.88
N ALA A 357 -14.93 5.40 25.39
CA ALA A 357 -13.93 6.47 25.41
C ALA A 357 -13.60 6.91 26.84
N ASP A 358 -14.58 6.90 27.75
CA ASP A 358 -14.39 7.24 29.15
C ASP A 358 -13.47 6.26 29.87
N GLY A 359 -13.51 4.97 29.49
CA GLY A 359 -12.73 3.89 30.09
C GLY A 359 -11.29 3.70 29.57
N LEU A 360 -10.82 4.53 28.64
CA LEU A 360 -9.59 4.25 27.88
C LEU A 360 -8.31 4.16 28.71
N GLU A 361 -8.22 4.98 29.75
CA GLU A 361 -7.02 5.10 30.61
C GLU A 361 -6.86 3.87 31.52
N TRP A 362 -7.97 3.26 31.93
CA TRP A 362 -7.98 2.17 32.91
C TRP A 362 -7.98 0.79 32.26
N SER A 363 -8.66 0.63 31.13
CA SER A 363 -8.97 -0.70 30.59
C SER A 363 -8.24 -1.02 29.27
N TYR A 364 -7.64 -0.03 28.60
CA TYR A 364 -7.16 -0.22 27.22
C TYR A 364 -5.76 0.34 26.93
N GLY A 365 -4.99 0.68 27.98
CA GLY A 365 -3.57 1.04 27.86
C GLY A 365 -3.29 2.34 27.09
N TRP A 366 -4.25 3.27 27.08
CA TRP A 366 -4.00 4.63 26.58
C TRP A 366 -3.33 5.46 27.67
N SER A 367 -2.35 6.29 27.31
CA SER A 367 -1.85 7.30 28.25
C SER A 367 -2.95 8.31 28.55
N VAL A 368 -2.94 8.85 29.77
CA VAL A 368 -3.93 9.84 30.24
C VAL A 368 -4.08 11.01 29.24
N PRO A 369 -3.00 11.67 28.76
CA PRO A 369 -3.16 12.75 27.78
C PRO A 369 -3.76 12.31 26.43
N ALA A 370 -3.51 11.06 26.01
CA ALA A 370 -4.04 10.52 24.76
C ALA A 370 -5.54 10.24 24.83
N ALA A 371 -6.02 9.70 25.94
CA ALA A 371 -7.44 9.45 26.18
C ALA A 371 -8.22 10.76 26.37
N GLN A 372 -7.68 11.70 27.15
CA GLN A 372 -8.21 13.06 27.30
C GLN A 372 -8.40 13.76 25.95
N ARG A 373 -7.36 13.79 25.10
CA ARG A 373 -7.46 14.35 23.75
C ARG A 373 -8.51 13.63 22.90
N LEU A 374 -8.62 12.30 23.02
CA LEU A 374 -9.60 11.54 22.24
C LEU A 374 -11.04 11.85 22.67
N ARG A 375 -11.32 11.97 23.97
CA ARG A 375 -12.64 12.40 24.48
C ARG A 375 -13.01 13.78 23.96
N PHE A 376 -12.07 14.73 24.03
CA PHE A 376 -12.23 16.06 23.42
C PHE A 376 -12.55 15.97 21.92
N LEU A 377 -11.78 15.18 21.17
CA LEU A 377 -12.00 14.99 19.73
C LEU A 377 -13.41 14.47 19.43
N LEU A 378 -13.88 13.48 20.20
CA LEU A 378 -15.20 12.87 20.02
C LEU A 378 -16.30 13.88 20.29
N ASP A 379 -16.33 14.51 21.47
CA ASP A 379 -17.42 15.41 21.86
C ASP A 379 -17.37 16.72 21.08
N PHE A 380 -16.20 17.36 20.95
CA PHE A 380 -16.09 18.61 20.21
C PHE A 380 -16.35 18.40 18.71
N GLY A 381 -15.78 17.34 18.13
CA GLY A 381 -15.96 17.01 16.71
C GLY A 381 -17.42 16.63 16.38
N TYR A 382 -18.08 15.88 17.26
CA TYR A 382 -19.49 15.54 17.14
C TYR A 382 -20.40 16.76 17.34
N ALA A 383 -20.11 17.62 18.31
CA ALA A 383 -20.93 18.78 18.61
C ALA A 383 -20.87 19.85 17.51
N THR A 384 -19.71 20.02 16.88
CA THR A 384 -19.48 21.07 15.86
C THR A 384 -19.65 20.57 14.42
N GLY A 385 -19.52 19.25 14.19
CA GLY A 385 -19.60 18.66 12.86
C GLY A 385 -18.45 19.09 11.93
N LEU A 386 -17.32 19.58 12.43
CA LEU A 386 -16.20 20.06 11.61
C LEU A 386 -15.57 18.97 10.73
N ARG A 387 -14.94 19.37 9.62
CA ARG A 387 -14.03 18.48 8.91
C ARG A 387 -12.75 18.31 9.73
N ALA A 388 -12.11 17.14 9.61
CA ALA A 388 -10.83 16.86 10.28
C ALA A 388 -9.78 17.97 10.03
N SER A 389 -9.66 18.47 8.80
CA SER A 389 -8.72 19.54 8.47
C SER A 389 -9.07 20.89 9.11
N GLU A 390 -10.36 21.18 9.29
CA GLU A 390 -10.82 22.41 9.94
C GLU A 390 -10.55 22.33 11.45
N LEU A 391 -10.83 21.18 12.07
CA LEU A 391 -10.58 20.93 13.49
C LEU A 391 -9.09 21.00 13.84
N VAL A 392 -8.23 20.41 13.01
CA VAL A 392 -6.76 20.46 13.18
C VAL A 392 -6.20 21.87 12.98
N GLY A 393 -6.79 22.65 12.07
CA GLY A 393 -6.32 23.99 11.76
C GLY A 393 -6.78 25.07 12.74
N ALA A 394 -7.74 24.77 13.61
CA ALA A 394 -8.35 25.74 14.50
C ALA A 394 -7.50 26.01 15.75
N THR A 395 -7.52 27.27 16.19
CA THR A 395 -6.83 27.80 17.37
C THR A 395 -7.82 28.43 18.34
N LEU A 396 -7.37 28.77 19.56
CA LEU A 396 -8.20 29.51 20.52
C LEU A 396 -8.60 30.90 20.01
N ALA A 397 -7.78 31.55 19.17
CA ALA A 397 -8.10 32.84 18.54
C ALA A 397 -9.29 32.80 17.57
N ASP A 398 -9.61 31.61 17.07
CA ASP A 398 -10.71 31.41 16.14
C ASP A 398 -12.07 31.36 16.83
N ILE A 399 -12.08 31.24 18.17
CA ILE A 399 -13.31 31.24 18.97
C ILE A 399 -13.66 32.68 19.33
N ARG A 400 -14.86 33.10 18.94
CA ARG A 400 -15.35 34.48 19.15
C ARG A 400 -16.77 34.46 19.70
N ARG A 401 -17.09 35.49 20.48
CA ARG A 401 -18.48 35.81 20.84
C ARG A 401 -18.99 36.88 19.89
N ASP A 402 -20.23 36.76 19.48
CA ASP A 402 -20.90 37.86 18.79
C ASP A 402 -21.58 38.82 19.79
N GLU A 403 -22.27 39.82 19.24
CA GLU A 403 -22.97 40.86 20.00
C GLU A 403 -24.12 40.31 20.86
N HIS A 404 -24.67 39.14 20.51
CA HIS A 404 -25.74 38.46 21.24
C HIS A 404 -25.21 37.51 22.32
N GLY A 405 -23.88 37.39 22.44
CA GLY A 405 -23.22 36.48 23.38
C GLY A 405 -23.08 35.05 22.86
N ASP A 406 -23.45 34.78 21.61
CA ASP A 406 -23.33 33.46 21.01
C ASP A 406 -21.88 33.14 20.66
N HIS A 407 -21.49 31.89 20.89
CA HIS A 407 -20.15 31.41 20.64
C HIS A 407 -20.02 30.81 19.23
N TRP A 408 -19.04 31.32 18.50
CA TRP A 408 -18.74 30.92 17.13
C TRP A 408 -17.28 30.48 17.01
N LEU A 409 -17.04 29.44 16.22
CA LEU A 409 -15.70 29.08 15.77
C LEU A 409 -15.54 29.47 14.30
N HIS A 410 -14.58 30.35 14.04
CA HIS A 410 -14.21 30.75 12.69
C HIS A 410 -13.26 29.72 12.09
N VAL A 411 -13.53 29.29 10.87
CA VAL A 411 -12.77 28.21 10.23
C VAL A 411 -12.39 28.54 8.80
N LEU A 412 -11.16 28.17 8.45
CA LEU A 412 -10.68 28.22 7.06
C LEU A 412 -11.02 26.89 6.37
N GLY A 413 -11.99 26.95 5.47
CA GLY A 413 -12.48 25.78 4.72
C GLY A 413 -11.64 25.45 3.49
N LYS A 414 -12.06 24.42 2.76
CA LYS A 414 -11.43 24.00 1.48
C LYS A 414 -11.40 25.17 0.49
N GLY A 415 -10.22 25.43 -0.08
CA GLY A 415 -10.00 26.53 -1.04
C GLY A 415 -9.92 27.92 -0.40
N GLY A 416 -9.49 28.01 0.87
CA GLY A 416 -9.26 29.30 1.55
C GLY A 416 -10.53 30.04 1.96
N ARG A 417 -11.72 29.44 1.79
CA ARG A 417 -12.99 30.10 2.13
C ARG A 417 -13.18 30.17 3.64
N ARG A 418 -13.27 31.38 4.17
CA ARG A 418 -13.62 31.62 5.58
C ARG A 418 -15.08 31.24 5.84
N GLY A 419 -15.39 30.89 7.08
CA GLY A 419 -16.75 30.59 7.54
C GLY A 419 -16.78 30.50 9.05
N LYS A 420 -17.96 30.24 9.60
CA LYS A 420 -18.17 30.08 11.03
C LYS A 420 -19.07 28.87 11.31
N VAL A 421 -18.86 28.23 12.45
CA VAL A 421 -19.72 27.17 12.98
C VAL A 421 -20.14 27.54 14.39
N THR A 422 -21.35 27.15 14.79
CA THR A 422 -21.81 27.39 16.17
C THR A 422 -21.04 26.49 17.14
N LEU A 423 -20.75 27.01 18.33
CA LEU A 423 -20.17 26.27 19.45
C LEU A 423 -21.25 26.01 20.50
N PRO A 424 -22.01 24.90 20.39
CA PRO A 424 -23.05 24.55 21.36
C PRO A 424 -22.44 24.21 22.73
N ALA A 425 -23.28 24.12 23.76
CA ALA A 425 -22.86 23.86 25.14
C ALA A 425 -21.95 22.62 25.26
N LEU A 426 -22.29 21.51 24.58
CA LEU A 426 -21.47 20.30 24.55
C LEU A 426 -20.03 20.56 24.06
N ALA A 427 -19.86 21.37 23.01
CA ALA A 427 -18.54 21.71 22.48
C ALA A 427 -17.74 22.57 23.47
N ARG A 428 -18.41 23.53 24.14
CA ARG A 428 -17.76 24.41 25.12
C ARG A 428 -17.33 23.64 26.37
N THR A 429 -18.20 22.79 26.92
CA THR A 429 -17.86 21.93 28.06
C THR A 429 -16.70 21.00 27.74
N ALA A 430 -16.70 20.38 26.55
CA ALA A 430 -15.58 19.54 26.11
C ALA A 430 -14.27 20.32 25.99
N LEU A 431 -14.33 21.55 25.47
CA LEU A 431 -13.16 22.44 25.38
C LEU A 431 -12.63 22.81 26.76
N ASP A 432 -13.49 23.24 27.68
CA ASP A 432 -13.08 23.66 29.03
C ASP A 432 -12.41 22.49 29.78
N GLN A 433 -13.02 21.30 29.72
CA GLN A 433 -12.44 20.09 30.30
C GLN A 433 -11.07 19.78 29.70
N TYR A 434 -10.93 19.88 28.38
CA TYR A 434 -9.68 19.60 27.70
C TYR A 434 -8.58 20.62 28.00
N LEU A 435 -8.94 21.90 28.15
CA LEU A 435 -7.99 22.94 28.56
C LEU A 435 -7.51 22.71 29.99
N VAL A 436 -8.40 22.37 30.92
CA VAL A 436 -8.01 22.00 32.30
C VAL A 436 -7.07 20.80 32.31
N GLN A 437 -7.37 19.77 31.53
CA GLN A 437 -6.53 18.56 31.39
C GLN A 437 -5.14 18.85 30.81
N ARG A 438 -5.01 19.94 30.04
CA ARG A 438 -3.74 20.45 29.51
C ARG A 438 -3.07 21.49 30.41
N SER A 439 -3.63 21.76 31.59
CA SER A 439 -3.19 22.82 32.50
C SER A 439 -3.21 24.21 31.85
N LEU A 440 -4.20 24.47 31.00
CA LEU A 440 -4.41 25.75 30.31
C LEU A 440 -5.60 26.51 30.91
N PRO A 441 -5.62 27.86 30.83
CA PRO A 441 -6.73 28.64 31.32
C PRO A 441 -8.00 28.41 30.49
N VAL A 442 -9.14 28.27 31.15
CA VAL A 442 -10.46 28.17 30.49
C VAL A 442 -11.07 29.55 30.16
N THR A 443 -10.61 30.60 30.82
CA THR A 443 -11.11 31.96 30.59
C THR A 443 -10.54 32.55 29.30
N PRO A 444 -11.39 32.98 28.33
CA PRO A 444 -10.94 33.50 27.04
C PRO A 444 -9.90 34.63 27.11
N ALA A 445 -10.03 35.53 28.10
CA ALA A 445 -9.10 36.64 28.30
C ALA A 445 -7.67 36.21 28.65
N ARG A 446 -7.47 34.96 29.08
CA ARG A 446 -6.17 34.39 29.45
C ARG A 446 -5.63 33.42 28.40
N TRP A 447 -6.35 33.22 27.29
CA TRP A 447 -5.89 32.32 26.23
C TRP A 447 -4.70 32.89 25.50
N SER A 448 -3.70 32.05 25.23
CA SER A 448 -2.69 32.35 24.22
C SER A 448 -3.33 32.13 22.83
N PRO A 449 -3.46 33.17 21.97
CA PRO A 449 -4.24 33.09 20.72
C PRO A 449 -3.77 31.99 19.77
N ALA A 450 -2.46 31.75 19.68
CA ALA A 450 -1.87 30.75 18.79
C ALA A 450 -2.06 29.29 19.26
N THR A 451 -2.64 29.07 20.44
CA THR A 451 -2.80 27.72 21.01
C THR A 451 -3.72 26.88 20.11
N PRO A 452 -3.25 25.73 19.60
CA PRO A 452 -4.10 24.86 18.80
C PRO A 452 -5.19 24.21 19.64
N LEU A 453 -6.40 24.10 19.07
CA LEU A 453 -7.51 23.41 19.74
C LEU A 453 -7.18 21.94 19.97
N VAL A 454 -6.53 21.28 19.01
CA VAL A 454 -6.06 19.89 19.15
C VAL A 454 -4.53 19.85 19.11
N ALA A 455 -3.91 19.61 20.26
CA ALA A 455 -2.47 19.54 20.39
C ALA A 455 -1.87 18.20 19.91
N SER A 456 -0.64 18.26 19.42
CA SER A 456 0.25 17.12 19.34
C SER A 456 0.60 16.65 20.76
N LEU A 457 0.91 15.36 20.91
CA LEU A 457 1.45 14.82 22.18
C LEU A 457 2.95 14.54 22.09
N ASP A 458 3.54 14.70 20.91
CA ASP A 458 4.96 14.45 20.68
C ASP A 458 5.78 15.74 20.71
N GLU A 459 5.12 16.88 20.57
CA GLU A 459 5.75 18.19 20.50
C GLU A 459 4.84 19.21 21.19
N ASP A 460 5.38 19.89 22.19
CA ASP A 460 4.64 20.85 22.99
C ASP A 460 4.26 22.09 22.17
N GLY A 461 3.01 22.52 22.31
CA GLY A 461 2.48 23.68 21.58
C GLY A 461 2.18 23.42 20.09
N ALA A 462 2.63 22.31 19.51
CA ALA A 462 2.34 21.95 18.13
C ALA A 462 0.91 21.41 17.95
N ARG A 463 0.34 21.59 16.76
CA ARG A 463 -0.95 21.00 16.38
C ARG A 463 -0.79 19.55 15.92
N ILE A 464 -1.80 18.71 16.13
CA ILE A 464 -1.80 17.35 15.58
C ILE A 464 -1.86 17.37 14.05
N GLU A 465 -1.19 16.47 13.34
CA GLU A 465 -1.39 16.33 11.90
C GLU A 465 -2.74 15.69 11.55
N SER A 466 -3.34 16.08 10.41
CA SER A 466 -4.61 15.50 9.92
C SER A 466 -4.53 13.98 9.71
N THR A 467 -3.40 13.48 9.23
CA THR A 467 -3.12 12.05 9.04
C THR A 467 -3.10 11.31 10.38
N ARG A 468 -2.52 11.94 11.42
CA ARG A 468 -2.43 11.37 12.76
C ARG A 468 -3.77 11.38 13.48
N LEU A 469 -4.55 12.46 13.38
CA LEU A 469 -5.93 12.48 13.87
C LEU A 469 -6.74 11.33 13.28
N TRP A 470 -6.61 11.09 11.98
CA TRP A 470 -7.28 9.97 11.32
C TRP A 470 -6.84 8.62 11.91
N ARG A 471 -5.54 8.41 12.12
CA ARG A 471 -5.02 7.16 12.72
C ARG A 471 -5.52 6.95 14.16
N VAL A 472 -5.57 8.01 14.96
CA VAL A 472 -6.03 7.96 16.36
C VAL A 472 -7.50 7.55 16.43
N LEU A 473 -8.38 8.24 15.69
CA LEU A 473 -9.81 7.90 15.65
C LEU A 473 -10.04 6.51 15.05
N ARG A 474 -9.28 6.14 14.01
CA ARG A 474 -9.37 4.81 13.40
C ARG A 474 -8.98 3.71 14.37
N ARG A 475 -7.88 3.88 15.10
CA ARG A 475 -7.42 2.95 16.15
C ARG A 475 -8.51 2.79 17.21
N PHE A 476 -9.12 3.89 17.64
CA PHE A 476 -10.18 3.87 18.62
C PHE A 476 -11.44 3.14 18.13
N PHE A 477 -11.93 3.42 16.91
CA PHE A 477 -13.09 2.70 16.39
C PHE A 477 -12.85 1.18 16.23
N VAL A 478 -11.63 0.78 15.88
CA VAL A 478 -11.26 -0.65 15.84
C VAL A 478 -11.27 -1.24 17.26
N LEU A 479 -10.74 -0.52 18.25
CA LEU A 479 -10.79 -0.95 19.65
C LEU A 479 -12.24 -1.14 20.13
N VAL A 480 -13.12 -0.17 19.87
CA VAL A 480 -14.55 -0.28 20.20
C VAL A 480 -15.16 -1.49 19.50
N ALA A 481 -14.83 -1.70 18.22
CA ALA A 481 -15.33 -2.86 17.47
C ALA A 481 -14.90 -4.19 18.09
N ASP A 482 -13.64 -4.30 18.51
CA ASP A 482 -13.10 -5.52 19.11
C ASP A 482 -13.70 -5.74 20.51
N ALA A 483 -13.94 -4.68 21.29
CA ALA A 483 -14.58 -4.77 22.61
C ALA A 483 -16.03 -5.25 22.58
N ILE A 484 -16.77 -5.00 21.48
CA ILE A 484 -18.19 -5.34 21.36
C ILE A 484 -18.44 -6.47 20.35
N GLN A 485 -17.39 -7.07 19.80
CA GLN A 485 -17.47 -8.04 18.70
C GLN A 485 -18.39 -9.21 19.04
N ASP A 486 -18.30 -9.73 20.26
CA ASP A 486 -19.02 -10.92 20.69
C ASP A 486 -20.50 -10.62 20.95
N GLU A 487 -20.81 -9.44 21.47
CA GLU A 487 -22.18 -9.01 21.79
C GLU A 487 -22.92 -8.41 20.59
N ARG A 488 -22.20 -7.67 19.73
CA ARG A 488 -22.76 -6.84 18.65
C ARG A 488 -21.89 -6.92 17.37
N PRO A 489 -21.80 -8.09 16.72
CA PRO A 489 -20.93 -8.32 15.57
C PRO A 489 -21.23 -7.39 14.38
N ALA A 490 -22.51 -7.03 14.16
CA ALA A 490 -22.90 -6.11 13.10
C ALA A 490 -22.39 -4.68 13.34
N THR A 491 -22.51 -4.17 14.58
CA THR A 491 -22.00 -2.85 14.95
C THR A 491 -20.47 -2.82 14.95
N ALA A 492 -19.82 -3.91 15.37
CA ALA A 492 -18.38 -4.06 15.31
C ALA A 492 -17.86 -3.98 13.86
N GLU A 493 -18.46 -4.69 12.91
CA GLU A 493 -18.06 -4.61 11.50
C GLU A 493 -18.27 -3.21 10.92
N LYS A 494 -19.36 -2.54 11.32
CA LYS A 494 -19.62 -1.13 10.97
C LYS A 494 -18.53 -0.20 11.51
N LEU A 495 -18.14 -0.33 12.77
CA LEU A 495 -17.05 0.42 13.39
C LEU A 495 -15.68 0.15 12.74
N ARG A 496 -15.41 -1.10 12.34
CA ARG A 496 -14.23 -1.46 11.54
C ARG A 496 -14.21 -0.80 10.17
N ARG A 497 -15.28 -0.17 9.69
CA ARG A 497 -15.29 0.63 8.45
C ARG A 497 -15.33 2.14 8.71
N ALA A 498 -15.56 2.54 9.96
CA ALA A 498 -15.70 3.93 10.33
C ALA A 498 -14.43 4.75 10.07
N SER A 499 -14.65 6.00 9.69
CA SER A 499 -13.62 7.02 9.47
C SER A 499 -13.99 8.28 10.26
N PRO A 500 -13.06 9.23 10.48
CA PRO A 500 -13.37 10.49 11.17
C PRO A 500 -14.56 11.25 10.59
N HIS A 501 -14.82 11.12 9.28
CA HIS A 501 -15.95 11.80 8.63
C HIS A 501 -17.31 11.27 9.08
N TRP A 502 -17.38 10.07 9.66
CA TRP A 502 -18.62 9.49 10.17
C TRP A 502 -19.17 10.27 11.35
N MET A 503 -18.32 10.83 12.22
CA MET A 503 -18.78 11.69 13.32
C MET A 503 -19.57 12.89 12.82
N ARG A 504 -19.15 13.46 11.68
CA ARG A 504 -19.85 14.56 11.02
C ARG A 504 -21.17 14.11 10.40
N HIS A 505 -21.23 12.91 9.84
CA HIS A 505 -22.50 12.32 9.40
C HIS A 505 -23.45 12.10 10.58
N THR A 506 -22.94 11.56 11.69
CA THR A 506 -23.69 11.40 12.96
C THR A 506 -24.20 12.74 13.48
N HIS A 507 -23.37 13.79 13.51
CA HIS A 507 -23.79 15.16 13.86
C HIS A 507 -24.98 15.60 13.01
N ALA A 508 -24.87 15.51 11.69
CA ALA A 508 -25.89 15.96 10.76
C ALA A 508 -27.23 15.21 10.98
N SER A 509 -27.16 13.88 11.05
CA SER A 509 -28.33 13.04 11.25
C SER A 509 -28.99 13.29 12.61
N HIS A 510 -28.21 13.36 13.69
CA HIS A 510 -28.75 13.59 15.03
C HIS A 510 -29.31 15.00 15.20
N ALA A 511 -28.67 16.03 14.61
CA ALA A 511 -29.19 17.40 14.66
C ALA A 511 -30.58 17.48 14.01
N LEU A 512 -30.75 16.89 12.83
CA LEU A 512 -32.05 16.83 12.15
C LEU A 512 -33.08 16.00 12.93
N ALA A 513 -32.68 14.85 13.48
CA ALA A 513 -33.55 14.01 14.30
C ALA A 513 -34.03 14.72 15.57
N ARG A 514 -33.22 15.62 16.12
CA ARG A 514 -33.53 16.48 17.27
C ARG A 514 -34.27 17.78 16.88
N GLY A 515 -34.71 17.90 15.63
CA GLY A 515 -35.55 19.00 15.16
C GLY A 515 -34.81 20.24 14.65
N ALA A 516 -33.48 20.20 14.48
CA ALA A 516 -32.78 21.31 13.84
C ALA A 516 -33.21 21.46 12.37
N GLU A 517 -33.39 22.70 11.92
CA GLU A 517 -33.79 22.96 10.53
C GLU A 517 -32.68 22.59 9.53
N LEU A 518 -33.09 22.08 8.36
CA LEU A 518 -32.17 21.63 7.31
C LEU A 518 -31.20 22.73 6.86
N ILE A 519 -31.69 23.97 6.77
CA ILE A 519 -30.90 25.13 6.36
C ILE A 519 -29.82 25.43 7.39
N MET A 520 -30.16 25.41 8.67
CA MET A 520 -29.22 25.63 9.77
C MET A 520 -28.15 24.55 9.84
N VAL A 521 -28.53 23.27 9.66
CA VAL A 521 -27.57 22.16 9.58
C VAL A 521 -26.68 22.28 8.35
N ARG A 522 -27.22 22.68 7.18
CA ARG A 522 -26.43 22.92 5.97
C ARG A 522 -25.38 24.00 6.19
N ASP A 523 -25.77 25.11 6.81
CA ASP A 523 -24.91 26.28 7.01
C ASP A 523 -23.84 26.01 8.05
N ASN A 524 -24.20 25.35 9.17
CA ASN A 524 -23.24 24.92 10.17
C ASN A 524 -22.24 23.89 9.61
N LEU A 525 -22.71 22.96 8.77
CA LEU A 525 -21.83 22.05 8.04
C LEU A 525 -21.11 22.75 6.87
N ARG A 526 -21.48 23.96 6.47
CA ARG A 526 -20.86 24.68 5.35
C ARG A 526 -20.92 23.89 4.04
N HIS A 527 -22.06 23.24 3.77
CA HIS A 527 -22.30 22.55 2.50
C HIS A 527 -22.64 23.55 1.40
N ALA A 528 -21.93 23.50 0.26
CA ALA A 528 -22.16 24.39 -0.88
C ALA A 528 -23.52 24.16 -1.58
N SER A 529 -24.19 23.03 -1.32
CA SER A 529 -25.50 22.72 -1.87
C SER A 529 -26.37 22.09 -0.80
N ILE A 530 -27.62 22.56 -0.72
CA ILE A 530 -28.64 21.99 0.16
C ILE A 530 -28.94 20.52 -0.17
N SER A 531 -28.74 20.08 -1.42
CA SER A 531 -28.89 18.68 -1.81
C SER A 531 -27.93 17.75 -1.06
N THR A 532 -26.76 18.25 -0.65
CA THR A 532 -25.81 17.47 0.16
C THR A 532 -26.38 17.22 1.57
N THR A 533 -27.08 18.20 2.13
CA THR A 533 -27.68 18.10 3.47
C THR A 533 -29.02 17.37 3.43
N SER A 534 -29.82 17.53 2.37
CA SER A 534 -31.08 16.81 2.19
C SER A 534 -30.88 15.30 2.13
N THR A 535 -29.65 14.86 1.88
CA THR A 535 -29.27 13.46 1.89
C THR A 535 -29.31 12.83 3.30
N TYR A 536 -29.33 13.64 4.37
CA TYR A 536 -29.54 13.17 5.77
C TYR A 536 -31.00 13.20 6.21
N LEU A 537 -31.89 13.79 5.40
CA LEU A 537 -33.32 13.63 5.61
C LEU A 537 -33.65 12.19 5.24
N HIS A 538 -33.65 11.34 6.24
CA HIS A 538 -34.40 10.10 6.18
C HIS A 538 -35.84 10.57 6.13
N SER A 539 -36.51 10.33 5.01
CA SER A 539 -37.94 10.49 4.94
C SER A 539 -38.55 9.44 5.86
N ASP A 540 -38.61 9.74 7.15
CA ASP A 540 -39.51 9.06 8.04
C ASP A 540 -40.92 9.50 7.62
N GLU A 541 -41.56 8.67 6.80
CA GLU A 541 -42.87 8.95 6.24
C GLU A 541 -43.89 9.23 7.35
N VAL A 542 -43.68 8.65 8.54
CA VAL A 542 -44.46 8.90 9.75
C VAL A 542 -44.23 10.32 10.28
N GLN A 543 -42.98 10.80 10.31
CA GLN A 543 -42.68 12.17 10.73
C GLN A 543 -43.24 13.19 9.72
N ARG A 544 -43.17 12.88 8.42
CA ARG A 544 -43.80 13.70 7.37
C ARG A 544 -45.32 13.77 7.56
N ALA A 545 -45.99 12.63 7.73
CA ALA A 545 -47.43 12.58 7.94
C ALA A 545 -47.83 13.42 9.17
N ARG A 546 -47.16 13.22 10.31
CA ARG A 546 -47.42 13.99 11.55
C ARG A 546 -47.19 15.49 11.40
N GLN A 547 -46.14 15.91 10.70
CA GLN A 547 -45.88 17.33 10.47
C GLN A 547 -46.94 17.97 9.57
N PHE A 548 -47.41 17.25 8.54
CA PHE A 548 -48.50 17.71 7.70
C PHE A 548 -49.84 17.75 8.45
N ASP A 549 -50.14 16.74 9.27
CA ASP A 549 -51.34 16.73 10.12
C ASP A 549 -51.35 17.89 11.13
N GLN A 550 -50.19 18.24 11.71
CA GLN A 550 -50.07 19.40 12.59
C GLN A 550 -50.18 20.74 11.85
N ALA A 551 -49.54 20.86 10.68
CA ALA A 551 -49.56 22.10 9.90
C ALA A 551 -50.96 22.40 9.31
N PHE A 552 -51.74 21.36 9.03
CA PHE A 552 -53.08 21.45 8.46
C PHE A 552 -54.15 20.90 9.41
N ALA A 553 -53.98 21.13 10.72
CA ALA A 553 -54.98 20.74 11.70
C ALA A 553 -56.34 21.40 11.40
N PRO A 554 -57.48 20.70 11.58
CA PRO A 554 -58.80 21.27 11.34
C PRO A 554 -59.03 22.50 12.23
N ARG A 555 -59.65 23.55 11.65
CA ARG A 555 -60.00 24.76 12.40
C ARG A 555 -60.92 24.38 13.56
N LYS A 556 -60.57 24.85 14.77
CA LYS A 556 -61.40 24.72 15.98
C LYS A 556 -62.71 25.47 15.86
#